data_AF-A0A3E1DXN9-F1
#
_entry.id   AF-A0A3E1DXN9-F1
#
_cell.length_a   1.000
_cell.length_b   1.000
_cell.length_c   1.000
_cell.angle_alpha   90.00
_cell.angle_beta   90.00
_cell.angle_gamma   90.00
#
_symmetry.space_group_name_H-M   'P 1'
#
loop_
_entity.id
_entity.type
_entity.pdbx_description
1 polymer ?
#
loop_
_entity_poly.entity_id
_entity_poly.type
_entity_poly.pdbx_seq_one_letter_code
_entity_poly.pdbx_strand_id
1 'polypeptide(L)'
;MRPTLLFTLAWFLVLLPPFSAPAAESNTEDAALATEAVFELFEAKCNDCHGAQLTRPKGKFGYTMDLQRVAANEEYVVPGDPAKSELYRLVNEDEMPGKDSKEGPATAAEKLALHRWILAGAPSVLPDKLAQRQSSLLSAKSAAEAAPKPAQSLFAKALAWIGRFHAASTHFPIALLMVALVSEALGWATKKESWLSCTRLLLVLGAASAVNTSLLGWLNDYTGVSEVYKLHKWLGTATALWALVCVGAAILSECREGTPERARLRGALFVGAVLVSIVGFLGGAITFGLDHYNW
;
A
#
# COMPACT_ATOMS: atom_id res chain seq x y z
N MET A 1 64.28 82.99 -25.04
CA MET A 1 64.98 82.69 -23.77
C MET A 1 64.09 81.78 -22.93
N ARG A 2 64.62 80.64 -22.46
CA ARG A 2 64.04 79.67 -21.49
C ARG A 2 63.77 80.34 -20.12
N PRO A 3 62.90 79.85 -19.20
CA PRO A 3 62.90 78.49 -18.60
C PRO A 3 61.51 77.84 -18.32
N THR A 4 61.32 76.52 -18.48
CA THR A 4 61.29 75.40 -17.48
C THR A 4 60.40 75.55 -16.25
N LEU A 5 59.48 74.56 -16.03
CA LEU A 5 58.98 73.98 -14.76
C LEU A 5 57.81 73.01 -15.09
N LEU A 6 58.01 71.68 -15.23
CA LEU A 6 57.87 70.63 -14.19
C LEU A 6 56.66 70.82 -13.26
N PHE A 7 55.55 70.08 -13.47
CA PHE A 7 54.63 69.68 -12.39
C PHE A 7 53.86 68.37 -12.72
N THR A 8 54.35 67.32 -12.09
CA THR A 8 53.74 66.08 -11.57
C THR A 8 52.27 65.68 -11.84
N LEU A 9 52.15 64.38 -12.13
CA LEU A 9 51.05 63.42 -11.96
C LEU A 9 49.92 63.78 -10.97
N ALA A 10 48.67 63.46 -11.37
CA ALA A 10 47.74 62.69 -10.54
C ALA A 10 46.57 62.13 -11.40
N TRP A 11 46.69 60.87 -11.84
CA TRP A 11 45.53 60.07 -12.27
C TRP A 11 44.85 59.54 -11.02
N PHE A 12 43.68 60.06 -10.67
CA PHE A 12 42.81 59.44 -9.66
C PHE A 12 42.07 58.26 -10.29
N LEU A 13 42.68 57.09 -10.24
CA LEU A 13 41.98 55.81 -10.46
C LEU A 13 41.31 55.45 -9.13
N VAL A 14 40.01 55.72 -9.01
CA VAL A 14 39.21 55.25 -7.88
C VAL A 14 39.05 53.73 -8.00
N LEU A 15 39.87 52.99 -7.26
CA LEU A 15 39.69 51.57 -7.00
C LEU A 15 38.51 51.41 -6.02
N LEU A 16 37.31 51.21 -6.57
CA LEU A 16 36.22 50.62 -5.80
C LEU A 16 36.56 49.13 -5.55
N PRO A 17 36.57 48.65 -4.29
CA PRO A 17 36.72 47.23 -4.03
C PRO A 17 35.52 46.47 -4.60
N PRO A 18 35.69 45.23 -5.08
CA PRO A 18 34.57 44.41 -5.48
C PRO A 18 33.71 44.12 -4.24
N PHE A 19 32.42 44.47 -4.32
CA PHE A 19 31.43 44.08 -3.34
C PHE A 19 31.20 42.57 -3.47
N SER A 20 31.84 41.77 -2.63
CA SER A 20 31.57 40.34 -2.52
C SER A 20 30.15 40.12 -2.00
N ALA A 21 29.30 39.46 -2.79
CA ALA A 21 27.95 39.10 -2.41
C ALA A 21 27.93 37.92 -1.40
N PRO A 22 27.06 37.93 -0.38
CA PRO A 22 26.96 36.89 0.65
C PRO A 22 26.11 35.66 0.23
N ALA A 23 26.02 35.36 -1.07
CA ALA A 23 25.03 34.42 -1.60
C ALA A 23 25.33 32.92 -1.35
N ALA A 24 26.56 32.56 -0.98
CA ALA A 24 26.92 31.16 -0.77
C ALA A 24 26.52 30.65 0.62
N GLU A 25 26.65 31.48 1.66
CA GLU A 25 26.38 31.08 3.05
C GLU A 25 24.87 30.92 3.32
N SER A 26 24.03 31.81 2.78
CA SER A 26 22.57 31.78 3.00
C SER A 26 21.89 30.53 2.42
N ASN A 27 22.36 30.05 1.26
CA ASN A 27 21.77 28.88 0.58
C ASN A 27 22.05 27.57 1.34
N THR A 28 23.19 27.46 2.02
CA THR A 28 23.55 26.30 2.85
C THR A 28 22.78 26.22 4.15
N GLU A 29 22.59 27.35 4.84
CA GLU A 29 21.80 27.41 6.07
C GLU A 29 20.33 27.10 5.80
N ASP A 30 19.76 27.68 4.73
CA ASP A 30 18.39 27.40 4.30
C ASP A 30 18.20 25.92 3.92
N ALA A 31 19.19 25.31 3.27
CA ALA A 31 19.17 23.88 2.94
C ALA A 31 19.23 23.01 4.20
N ALA A 32 20.07 23.34 5.18
CA ALA A 32 20.17 22.60 6.44
C ALA A 32 18.87 22.66 7.26
N LEU A 33 18.24 23.85 7.34
CA LEU A 33 16.95 24.04 7.98
C LEU A 33 15.83 23.25 7.26
N ALA A 34 15.86 23.23 5.92
CA ALA A 34 14.91 22.43 5.15
C ALA A 34 15.11 20.92 5.39
N THR A 35 16.35 20.44 5.48
CA THR A 35 16.65 19.03 5.81
C THR A 35 16.13 18.64 7.19
N GLU A 36 16.34 19.48 8.20
CA GLU A 36 15.81 19.26 9.56
C GLU A 36 14.28 19.20 9.56
N ALA A 37 13.62 20.17 8.91
CA ALA A 37 12.16 20.19 8.82
C ALA A 37 11.58 18.98 8.07
N VAL A 38 12.25 18.51 7.01
CA VAL A 38 11.84 17.29 6.29
C VAL A 38 12.02 16.04 7.14
N PHE A 39 13.11 15.94 7.91
CA PHE A 39 13.32 14.82 8.81
C PHE A 39 12.20 14.71 9.86
N GLU A 40 11.84 15.83 10.50
CA GLU A 40 10.75 15.87 11.48
C GLU A 40 9.39 15.60 10.84
N LEU A 41 9.13 16.10 9.62
CA LEU A 41 7.93 15.75 8.84
C LEU A 41 7.83 14.24 8.60
N PHE A 42 8.93 13.62 8.16
CA PHE A 42 8.98 12.19 7.88
C PHE A 42 8.76 11.35 9.13
N GLU A 43 9.36 11.75 10.25
CA GLU A 43 9.16 11.08 11.53
C GLU A 43 7.71 11.21 12.02
N ALA A 44 7.17 12.43 12.00
CA ALA A 44 5.86 12.72 12.52
C ALA A 44 4.74 12.12 11.68
N LYS A 45 4.80 12.23 10.35
CA LYS A 45 3.65 11.96 9.46
C LYS A 45 3.80 10.77 8.53
N CYS A 46 5.01 10.25 8.33
CA CYS A 46 5.26 9.23 7.31
C CYS A 46 5.75 7.90 7.90
N ASN A 47 6.52 7.93 8.98
CA ASN A 47 7.19 6.75 9.54
C ASN A 47 6.22 5.69 10.09
N ASP A 48 5.01 6.06 10.48
CA ASP A 48 4.01 5.10 10.99
C ASP A 48 3.52 4.09 9.93
N CYS A 49 3.50 4.50 8.65
CA CYS A 49 3.03 3.68 7.53
C CYS A 49 4.15 3.24 6.57
N HIS A 50 5.25 3.98 6.53
CA HIS A 50 6.41 3.74 5.67
C HIS A 50 7.68 3.41 6.46
N GLY A 51 7.58 3.29 7.78
CA GLY A 51 8.72 3.02 8.63
C GLY A 51 9.38 1.68 8.37
N ALA A 52 10.69 1.68 8.62
CA ALA A 52 11.56 0.54 8.41
C ALA A 52 11.28 -0.63 9.39
N GLN A 53 10.61 -0.34 10.50
CA GLN A 53 10.13 -1.26 11.53
C GLN A 53 8.90 -2.09 11.11
N LEU A 54 8.22 -1.71 10.03
CA LEU A 54 7.00 -2.39 9.59
C LEU A 54 7.32 -3.67 8.82
N THR A 55 6.56 -4.75 9.10
CA THR A 55 6.66 -6.01 8.35
C THR A 55 6.29 -5.83 6.87
N ARG A 56 5.38 -4.90 6.55
CA ARG A 56 4.95 -4.54 5.20
C ARG A 56 4.73 -3.02 5.10
N PRO A 57 5.79 -2.23 4.84
CA PRO A 57 5.65 -0.80 4.65
C PRO A 57 4.84 -0.49 3.38
N LYS A 58 3.94 0.49 3.47
CA LYS A 58 3.13 0.93 2.32
C LYS A 58 4.03 1.47 1.20
N GLY A 59 3.62 1.26 -0.05
CA GLY A 59 4.36 1.75 -1.23
C GLY A 59 5.79 1.21 -1.39
N LYS A 60 6.16 0.14 -0.68
CA LYS A 60 7.56 -0.38 -0.61
C LYS A 60 8.58 0.68 -0.12
N PHE A 61 8.11 1.74 0.54
CA PHE A 61 8.92 2.88 0.98
C PHE A 61 9.45 2.68 2.42
N GLY A 62 9.94 1.49 2.74
CA GLY A 62 10.30 1.03 4.10
C GLY A 62 11.57 1.62 4.73
N TYR A 63 11.88 2.88 4.45
CA TYR A 63 13.16 3.51 4.79
C TYR A 63 13.03 5.03 4.95
N THR A 64 11.86 5.51 5.33
CA THR A 64 11.55 6.95 5.47
C THR A 64 12.55 7.73 6.33
N MET A 65 13.11 7.09 7.36
CA MET A 65 14.08 7.71 8.26
C MET A 65 15.54 7.64 7.77
N ASP A 66 15.79 7.10 6.58
CA ASP A 66 17.10 7.09 5.93
C ASP A 66 17.10 8.12 4.79
N LEU A 67 17.37 9.38 5.11
CA LEU A 67 17.32 10.48 4.15
C LEU A 67 18.27 10.26 2.96
N GLN A 68 19.41 9.61 3.17
CA GLN A 68 20.33 9.30 2.08
C GLN A 68 19.68 8.36 1.08
N ARG A 69 19.00 7.31 1.56
CA ARG A 69 18.29 6.36 0.71
C ARG A 69 17.05 6.96 0.07
N VAL A 70 16.33 7.84 0.77
CA VAL A 70 15.19 8.58 0.19
C VAL A 70 15.65 9.48 -0.94
N ALA A 71 16.70 10.29 -0.73
CA ALA A 71 17.25 11.19 -1.73
C ALA A 71 17.86 10.46 -2.94
N ALA A 72 18.43 9.26 -2.72
CA ALA A 72 18.99 8.43 -3.79
C ALA A 72 17.94 7.70 -4.64
N ASN A 73 16.65 7.75 -4.28
CA ASN A 73 15.60 7.10 -5.05
C ASN A 73 14.99 8.05 -6.10
N GLU A 74 15.53 7.97 -7.32
CA GLU A 74 15.14 8.79 -8.47
C GLU A 74 13.66 8.64 -8.89
N GLU A 75 12.98 7.55 -8.50
CA GLU A 75 11.54 7.37 -8.77
C GLU A 75 10.69 8.36 -7.95
N TYR A 76 11.14 8.72 -6.74
CA TYR A 76 10.37 9.56 -5.82
C TYR A 76 10.96 10.96 -5.67
N VAL A 77 12.28 11.09 -5.73
CA VAL A 77 13.00 12.35 -5.53
C VAL A 77 13.93 12.57 -6.70
N VAL A 78 13.73 13.69 -7.41
CA VAL A 78 14.63 14.20 -8.43
C VAL A 78 15.36 15.40 -7.83
N PRO A 79 16.61 15.24 -7.33
CA PRO A 79 17.34 16.32 -6.68
C PRO A 79 17.44 17.57 -7.58
N GLY A 80 17.06 18.72 -7.03
CA GLY A 80 17.04 20.01 -7.73
C GLY A 80 15.76 20.30 -8.52
N ASP A 81 14.85 19.34 -8.69
CA ASP A 81 13.61 19.52 -9.45
C ASP A 81 12.37 18.98 -8.70
N PRO A 82 11.75 19.81 -7.84
CA PRO A 82 10.53 19.44 -7.12
C PRO A 82 9.37 19.10 -8.05
N ALA A 83 9.29 19.72 -9.24
CA ALA A 83 8.18 19.49 -10.16
C ALA A 83 8.21 18.09 -10.80
N LYS A 84 9.39 17.48 -10.89
CA LYS A 84 9.57 16.09 -11.36
C LYS A 84 9.63 15.06 -10.23
N SER A 85 9.59 15.51 -8.98
CA SER A 85 9.68 14.62 -7.83
C SER A 85 8.29 14.12 -7.43
N GLU A 86 8.02 12.84 -7.66
CA GLU A 86 6.73 12.20 -7.34
C GLU A 86 6.36 12.35 -5.85
N LEU A 87 7.36 12.30 -4.96
CA LEU A 87 7.15 12.54 -3.53
C LEU A 87 6.53 13.92 -3.27
N TYR A 88 7.01 14.96 -3.94
CA TYR A 88 6.49 16.31 -3.75
C TYR A 88 5.08 16.45 -4.30
N ARG A 89 4.80 15.88 -5.48
CA ARG A 89 3.45 15.87 -6.08
C ARG A 89 2.43 15.25 -5.12
N LEU A 90 2.70 14.04 -4.65
CA LEU A 90 1.83 13.30 -3.73
C LEU A 90 1.54 14.06 -2.43
N VAL A 91 2.57 14.68 -1.84
CA VAL A 91 2.42 15.46 -0.61
C VAL A 91 1.72 16.80 -0.86
N ASN A 92 2.00 17.45 -1.99
CA ASN A 92 1.40 18.73 -2.33
C ASN A 92 -0.09 18.61 -2.64
N GLU A 93 -0.50 17.51 -3.30
CA GLU A 93 -1.88 17.19 -3.69
C GLU A 93 -2.69 16.51 -2.56
N ASP A 94 -2.14 16.42 -1.34
CA ASP A 94 -2.79 15.79 -0.18
C ASP A 94 -3.16 14.30 -0.39
N GLU A 95 -2.52 13.63 -1.34
CA GLU A 95 -2.61 12.18 -1.50
C GLU A 95 -1.82 11.46 -0.41
N MET A 96 -0.73 12.08 0.07
CA MET A 96 0.10 11.59 1.17
C MET A 96 0.29 12.65 2.25
N PRO A 97 0.10 12.32 3.55
CA PRO A 97 -0.31 11.01 4.08
C PRO A 97 -1.73 10.60 3.67
N GLY A 98 -1.95 9.30 3.42
CA GLY A 98 -3.26 8.79 3.00
C GLY A 98 -4.38 9.09 4.01
N LYS A 99 -5.64 9.03 3.56
CA LYS A 99 -6.83 9.37 4.37
C LYS A 99 -6.98 8.56 5.67
N ASP A 100 -6.31 7.42 5.78
CA ASP A 100 -6.28 6.57 6.95
C ASP A 100 -5.17 6.93 7.96
N SER A 101 -4.37 7.96 7.68
CA SER A 101 -3.37 8.51 8.59
C SER A 101 -4.02 9.26 9.76
N LYS A 102 -3.43 9.12 10.95
CA LYS A 102 -3.86 9.83 12.16
C LYS A 102 -3.44 11.31 12.17
N GLU A 103 -2.36 11.63 11.47
CA GLU A 103 -1.67 12.93 11.57
C GLU A 103 -2.16 13.97 10.55
N GLY A 104 -3.11 13.59 9.69
CA GLY A 104 -3.68 14.45 8.66
C GLY A 104 -2.70 14.86 7.55
N PRO A 105 -3.13 15.72 6.61
CA PRO A 105 -2.28 16.18 5.52
C PRO A 105 -1.09 17.02 6.00
N ALA A 106 -0.08 17.16 5.15
CA ALA A 106 1.05 18.05 5.42
C ALA A 106 0.59 19.52 5.46
N THR A 107 1.10 20.30 6.40
CA THR A 107 0.82 21.73 6.50
C THR A 107 1.51 22.49 5.36
N ALA A 108 1.06 23.71 5.06
CA ALA A 108 1.70 24.54 4.04
C ALA A 108 3.20 24.77 4.30
N ALA A 109 3.59 24.89 5.58
CA ALA A 109 4.99 25.04 5.98
C ALA A 109 5.80 23.76 5.73
N GLU A 110 5.24 22.59 6.04
CA GLU A 110 5.86 21.28 5.79
C GLU A 110 6.01 21.01 4.28
N LYS A 111 4.97 21.31 3.49
CA LYS A 111 5.03 21.23 2.02
C LYS A 111 6.13 22.13 1.45
N LEU A 112 6.24 23.35 1.97
CA LEU A 112 7.29 24.30 1.56
C LEU A 112 8.69 23.81 1.96
N ALA A 113 8.85 23.24 3.15
CA ALA A 113 10.12 22.65 3.58
C ALA A 113 10.54 21.50 2.66
N LEU A 114 9.60 20.60 2.32
CA LEU A 114 9.85 19.51 1.37
C LEU A 114 10.25 20.03 -0.01
N HIS A 115 9.54 21.04 -0.54
CA HIS A 115 9.90 21.68 -1.80
C HIS A 115 11.33 22.24 -1.78
N ARG A 116 11.69 22.98 -0.72
CA ARG A 116 13.01 23.59 -0.57
C ARG A 116 14.12 22.56 -0.43
N TRP A 117 13.87 21.49 0.33
CA TRP A 117 14.83 20.40 0.50
C TRP A 117 15.15 19.73 -0.83
N ILE A 118 14.14 19.40 -1.63
CA ILE A 118 14.34 18.81 -2.97
C ILE A 118 15.08 19.79 -3.88
N LEU A 119 14.65 21.06 -3.89
CA LEU A 119 15.28 22.11 -4.70
C LEU A 119 16.76 22.30 -4.34
N ALA A 120 17.12 22.16 -3.06
CA ALA A 120 18.50 22.22 -2.57
C ALA A 120 19.34 20.96 -2.91
N GLY A 121 18.79 20.02 -3.67
CA GLY A 121 19.47 18.77 -4.05
C GLY A 121 19.27 17.63 -3.07
N ALA A 122 18.21 17.68 -2.25
CA ALA A 122 17.87 16.66 -1.26
C ALA A 122 19.04 16.28 -0.32
N PRO A 123 19.69 17.24 0.36
CA PRO A 123 20.84 16.95 1.20
C PRO A 123 20.48 16.00 2.34
N SER A 124 21.30 14.97 2.55
CA SER A 124 21.11 13.95 3.57
C SER A 124 21.91 14.19 4.85
N VAL A 125 22.66 15.31 4.92
CA VAL A 125 23.48 15.65 6.08
C VAL A 125 22.58 16.32 7.13
N LEU A 126 22.48 15.68 8.29
CA LEU A 126 21.68 16.16 9.42
C LEU A 126 22.57 16.84 10.47
N PRO A 127 22.04 17.81 11.23
CA PRO A 127 22.68 18.28 12.46
C PRO A 127 22.94 17.13 13.44
N ASP A 128 23.99 17.23 14.25
CA ASP A 128 24.49 16.15 15.12
C ASP A 128 23.39 15.46 15.95
N LYS A 129 22.45 16.24 16.51
CA LYS A 129 21.33 15.70 17.31
C LYS A 129 20.42 14.78 16.49
N LEU A 130 20.05 15.20 15.28
CA LEU A 130 19.17 14.43 14.40
C LEU A 130 19.92 13.27 13.74
N ALA A 131 21.20 13.44 13.42
CA ALA A 131 22.05 12.35 12.97
C ALA A 131 22.16 11.24 14.04
N GLN A 132 22.32 11.60 15.31
CA GLN A 132 22.31 10.66 16.42
C GLN A 132 20.93 9.98 16.55
N ARG A 133 19.83 10.73 16.43
CA ARG A 133 18.46 10.19 16.42
C ARG A 133 18.25 9.18 15.29
N GLN A 134 18.59 9.53 14.04
CA GLN A 134 18.56 8.63 12.89
C GLN A 134 19.40 7.37 13.14
N SER A 135 20.63 7.51 13.63
CA SER A 135 21.51 6.38 13.90
C SER A 135 20.91 5.41 14.94
N SER A 136 20.25 5.93 15.97
CA SER A 136 19.58 5.13 16.99
C SER A 136 18.36 4.39 16.44
N LEU A 137 17.56 5.04 15.59
CA LEU A 137 16.41 4.43 14.89
C LEU A 137 16.87 3.29 13.97
N LEU A 138 17.91 3.53 13.18
CA LEU A 138 18.46 2.54 12.25
C LEU A 138 19.15 1.38 13.00
N SER A 139 19.88 1.67 14.08
CA SER A 139 20.53 0.65 14.91
C SER A 139 19.52 -0.20 15.66
N ALA A 140 18.43 0.38 16.18
CA ALA A 140 17.35 -0.37 16.84
C ALA A 140 16.69 -1.36 15.87
N LYS A 141 16.48 -0.96 14.61
CA LYS A 141 16.03 -1.87 13.55
C LYS A 141 17.05 -2.98 13.28
N SER A 142 18.33 -2.63 13.12
CA SER A 142 19.38 -3.63 12.86
C SER A 142 19.48 -4.65 13.98
N ALA A 143 19.30 -4.24 15.25
CA ALA A 143 19.28 -5.15 16.39
C ALA A 143 18.03 -6.04 16.39
N ALA A 144 16.86 -5.49 16.04
CA ALA A 144 15.62 -6.27 15.90
C ALA A 144 15.68 -7.27 14.74
N GLU A 145 16.40 -6.95 13.66
CA GLU A 145 16.55 -7.82 12.49
C GLU A 145 17.69 -8.84 12.63
N ALA A 146 18.72 -8.51 13.42
CA ALA A 146 19.82 -9.41 13.80
C ALA A 146 19.43 -10.41 14.91
N ALA A 147 18.31 -10.18 15.62
CA ALA A 147 17.74 -11.20 16.49
C ALA A 147 17.46 -12.46 15.65
N PRO A 148 17.94 -13.66 16.04
CA PRO A 148 17.74 -14.87 15.27
C PRO A 148 16.24 -15.13 15.16
N LYS A 149 15.66 -14.88 13.98
CA LYS A 149 14.29 -15.30 13.66
C LYS A 149 14.23 -16.79 13.97
N PRO A 150 13.27 -17.26 14.78
CA PRO A 150 13.19 -18.65 15.16
C PRO A 150 13.24 -19.49 13.88
N ALA A 151 14.14 -20.47 13.83
CA ALA A 151 14.35 -21.30 12.65
C ALA A 151 13.04 -21.99 12.31
N GLN A 152 12.27 -21.42 11.39
CA GLN A 152 11.00 -21.98 10.97
C GLN A 152 11.29 -23.35 10.35
N SER A 153 10.62 -24.37 10.86
CA SER A 153 10.63 -25.72 10.29
C SER A 153 10.38 -25.66 8.78
N LEU A 154 11.05 -26.53 8.01
CA LEU A 154 10.81 -26.66 6.56
C LEU A 154 9.31 -26.86 6.25
N PHE A 155 8.60 -27.55 7.15
CA PHE A 155 7.16 -27.73 7.06
C PHE A 155 6.38 -26.41 7.19
N ALA A 156 6.77 -25.56 8.15
CA ALA A 156 6.14 -24.25 8.32
C ALA A 156 6.37 -23.34 7.11
N LYS A 157 7.58 -23.37 6.52
CA LYS A 157 7.89 -22.65 5.27
C LYS A 157 7.07 -23.17 4.10
N ALA A 158 6.91 -24.49 3.98
CA ALA A 158 6.08 -25.11 2.94
C ALA A 158 4.61 -24.70 3.08
N LEU A 159 4.04 -24.75 4.29
CA LEU A 159 2.67 -24.31 4.54
C LEU A 159 2.46 -22.83 4.22
N ALA A 160 3.39 -21.96 4.62
CA ALA A 160 3.32 -20.53 4.31
C ALA A 160 3.41 -20.27 2.79
N TRP A 161 4.22 -21.05 2.07
CA TRP A 161 4.30 -20.97 0.61
C TRP A 161 3.00 -21.43 -0.06
N ILE A 162 2.41 -22.53 0.41
CA ILE A 162 1.12 -23.04 -0.07
C ILE A 162 -0.01 -22.02 0.19
N GLY A 163 -0.04 -21.40 1.37
CA GLY A 163 -1.05 -20.39 1.73
C GLY A 163 -1.09 -19.20 0.77
N ARG A 164 0.03 -18.84 0.13
CA ARG A 164 0.08 -17.76 -0.87
C ARG A 164 -0.80 -18.01 -2.09
N PHE A 165 -1.12 -19.27 -2.40
CA PHE A 165 -2.03 -19.62 -3.49
C PHE A 165 -3.50 -19.31 -3.19
N HIS A 166 -3.84 -18.90 -1.96
CA HIS A 166 -5.19 -18.46 -1.60
C HIS A 166 -5.76 -17.46 -2.61
N ALA A 167 -5.03 -16.37 -2.91
CA ALA A 167 -5.50 -15.32 -3.82
C ALA A 167 -5.70 -15.79 -5.27
N ALA A 168 -4.96 -16.79 -5.72
CA ALA A 168 -5.23 -17.41 -7.02
C ALA A 168 -6.46 -18.31 -6.95
N SER A 169 -6.55 -19.13 -5.89
CA SER A 169 -7.63 -20.10 -5.67
C SER A 169 -9.01 -19.44 -5.50
N THR A 170 -9.12 -18.19 -5.06
CA THR A 170 -10.40 -17.48 -4.88
C THR A 170 -11.21 -17.32 -6.15
N HIS A 171 -10.57 -17.30 -7.33
CA HIS A 171 -11.27 -17.12 -8.61
C HIS A 171 -12.21 -18.29 -8.93
N PHE A 172 -11.86 -19.51 -8.53
CA PHE A 172 -12.64 -20.71 -8.80
C PHE A 172 -14.01 -20.70 -8.11
N PRO A 173 -14.12 -20.59 -6.77
CA PRO A 173 -15.42 -20.59 -6.11
C PRO A 173 -16.28 -19.39 -6.52
N ILE A 174 -15.68 -18.20 -6.72
CA ILE A 174 -16.41 -17.02 -7.21
C ILE A 174 -17.06 -17.32 -8.56
N ALA A 175 -16.26 -17.73 -9.55
CA ALA A 175 -16.76 -17.99 -10.89
C ALA A 175 -17.77 -19.15 -10.91
N LEU A 176 -17.46 -20.27 -10.26
CA LEU A 176 -18.30 -21.47 -10.28
C LEU A 176 -19.66 -21.23 -9.60
N LEU A 177 -19.70 -20.54 -8.46
CA LEU A 177 -20.97 -20.25 -7.76
C LEU A 177 -21.80 -19.19 -8.50
N MET A 178 -21.16 -18.17 -9.08
CA MET A 178 -21.86 -17.17 -9.90
C MET A 178 -22.44 -17.81 -11.17
N VAL A 179 -21.67 -18.65 -11.87
CA VAL A 179 -22.14 -19.36 -13.06
C VAL A 179 -23.18 -20.42 -12.69
N ALA A 180 -23.11 -21.05 -11.50
CA ALA A 180 -24.16 -21.95 -11.02
C ALA A 180 -25.51 -21.21 -10.88
N LEU A 181 -25.51 -19.98 -10.35
CA LEU A 181 -26.72 -19.17 -10.28
C LEU A 181 -27.27 -18.81 -11.67
N VAL A 182 -26.40 -18.44 -12.61
CA VAL A 182 -26.80 -18.15 -14.00
C VAL A 182 -27.37 -19.41 -14.66
N SER A 183 -26.70 -20.55 -14.54
CA SER A 183 -27.17 -21.84 -15.03
C SER A 183 -28.52 -22.21 -14.43
N GLU A 184 -28.73 -21.96 -13.14
CA GLU A 184 -30.01 -22.22 -12.48
C GLU A 184 -31.13 -21.31 -13.00
N ALA A 185 -30.84 -20.03 -13.24
CA ALA A 185 -31.80 -19.10 -13.83
C ALA A 185 -32.18 -19.52 -15.26
N LEU A 186 -31.20 -19.95 -16.07
CA LEU A 186 -31.44 -20.49 -17.41
C LEU A 186 -32.23 -21.79 -17.38
N GLY A 187 -31.94 -22.69 -16.43
CA GLY A 187 -32.71 -23.91 -16.20
C GLY A 187 -34.14 -23.60 -15.79
N TRP A 188 -34.34 -22.60 -14.94
CA TRP A 188 -35.67 -22.15 -14.53
C TRP A 188 -36.48 -21.55 -15.68
N ALA A 189 -35.85 -20.75 -16.55
CA ALA A 189 -36.51 -20.13 -17.69
C ALA A 189 -36.78 -21.10 -18.84
N THR A 190 -35.82 -21.97 -19.16
CA THR A 190 -35.92 -22.88 -20.31
C THR A 190 -36.54 -24.23 -19.98
N LYS A 191 -36.63 -24.58 -18.69
CA LYS A 191 -37.08 -25.90 -18.19
C LYS A 191 -36.25 -27.08 -18.71
N LYS A 192 -35.02 -26.85 -19.20
CA LYS A 192 -34.15 -27.92 -19.71
C LYS A 192 -33.31 -28.54 -18.58
N GLU A 193 -33.38 -29.86 -18.46
CA GLU A 193 -32.60 -30.65 -17.49
C GLU A 193 -31.08 -30.52 -17.62
N SER A 194 -30.59 -30.16 -18.81
CA SER A 194 -29.16 -29.93 -19.04
C SER A 194 -28.61 -28.78 -18.18
N TRP A 195 -29.35 -27.68 -18.07
CA TRP A 195 -28.97 -26.53 -17.23
C TRP A 195 -29.06 -26.90 -15.74
N LEU A 196 -30.10 -27.62 -15.33
CA LEU A 196 -30.27 -28.06 -13.95
C LEU A 196 -29.14 -29.02 -13.51
N SER A 197 -28.69 -29.88 -14.42
CA SER A 197 -27.56 -30.79 -14.20
C SER A 197 -26.23 -30.04 -14.17
N CYS A 198 -26.05 -29.05 -15.05
CA CYS A 198 -24.91 -28.15 -15.04
C CYS A 198 -24.81 -27.39 -13.71
N THR A 199 -25.93 -26.85 -13.20
CA THR A 199 -25.97 -26.19 -11.89
C THR A 199 -25.44 -27.10 -10.78
N ARG A 200 -25.87 -28.37 -10.72
CA ARG A 200 -25.38 -29.31 -9.68
C ARG A 200 -23.88 -29.51 -9.77
N LEU A 201 -23.35 -29.73 -10.98
CA LEU A 201 -21.91 -29.90 -11.19
C LEU A 201 -21.13 -28.65 -10.75
N LEU A 202 -21.56 -27.47 -11.20
CA LEU A 202 -20.93 -26.20 -10.84
C LEU A 202 -20.98 -25.93 -9.34
N LEU A 203 -22.10 -26.25 -8.68
CA LEU A 203 -22.25 -26.11 -7.24
C LEU A 203 -21.30 -27.02 -6.46
N VAL A 204 -21.15 -28.30 -6.87
CA VAL A 204 -20.22 -29.24 -6.22
C VAL A 204 -18.77 -28.79 -6.39
N LEU A 205 -18.37 -28.43 -7.62
CA LEU A 205 -17.01 -27.93 -7.89
C LEU A 205 -16.76 -26.58 -7.18
N GLY A 206 -17.77 -25.71 -7.14
CA GLY A 206 -17.73 -24.43 -6.43
C GLY A 206 -17.55 -24.61 -4.93
N ALA A 207 -18.29 -25.53 -4.31
CA ALA A 207 -18.14 -25.84 -2.88
C ALA A 207 -16.77 -26.47 -2.57
N ALA A 208 -16.30 -27.43 -3.37
CA ALA A 208 -14.99 -28.05 -3.19
C ALA A 208 -13.85 -27.02 -3.30
N SER A 209 -13.91 -26.13 -4.30
CA SER A 209 -12.93 -25.05 -4.45
C SER A 209 -13.04 -23.98 -3.36
N ALA A 210 -14.23 -23.69 -2.84
CA ALA A 210 -14.43 -22.77 -1.72
C ALA A 210 -13.79 -23.29 -0.43
N VAL A 211 -13.93 -24.59 -0.15
CA VAL A 211 -13.26 -25.25 0.99
C VAL A 211 -11.74 -25.20 0.81
N ASN A 212 -11.23 -25.55 -0.36
CA ASN A 212 -9.79 -25.46 -0.64
C ASN A 212 -9.27 -24.02 -0.43
N THR A 213 -9.98 -23.04 -0.97
CA THR A 213 -9.62 -21.63 -0.86
C THR A 213 -9.62 -21.15 0.59
N SER A 214 -10.63 -21.52 1.39
CA SER A 214 -10.70 -21.12 2.80
C SER A 214 -9.57 -21.74 3.61
N LEU A 215 -9.25 -23.03 3.40
CA LEU A 215 -8.10 -23.70 4.02
C LEU A 215 -6.78 -22.98 3.69
N LEU A 216 -6.53 -22.68 2.42
CA LEU A 216 -5.36 -21.90 2.01
C LEU A 216 -5.33 -20.51 2.65
N GLY A 217 -6.49 -19.88 2.82
CA GLY A 217 -6.62 -18.58 3.50
C GLY A 217 -6.26 -18.65 4.98
N TRP A 218 -6.59 -19.74 5.67
CA TRP A 218 -6.19 -19.96 7.07
C TRP A 218 -4.69 -20.22 7.23
N LEU A 219 -4.03 -20.79 6.21
CA LEU A 219 -2.58 -20.97 6.17
C LEU A 219 -1.82 -19.69 5.83
N ASN A 220 -2.49 -18.72 5.21
CA ASN A 220 -1.90 -17.43 4.86
C ASN A 220 -2.05 -16.44 6.04
N ASP A 221 -1.01 -16.31 6.84
CA ASP A 221 -1.06 -15.41 8.00
C ASP A 221 -0.86 -13.95 7.57
N TYR A 222 -1.95 -13.19 7.52
CA TYR A 222 -1.93 -11.74 7.36
C TYR A 222 -1.78 -11.10 8.75
N THR A 223 -0.54 -10.81 9.13
CA THR A 223 -0.21 -10.11 10.38
C THR A 223 -0.56 -8.62 10.25
N GLY A 224 -1.82 -8.30 10.52
CA GLY A 224 -2.38 -6.95 10.50
C GLY A 224 -3.88 -7.04 10.81
N VAL A 225 -4.23 -6.92 12.09
CA VAL A 225 -5.57 -7.14 12.67
C VAL A 225 -6.59 -6.05 12.30
N SER A 226 -6.74 -5.73 11.01
CA SER A 226 -7.85 -4.89 10.56
C SER A 226 -9.17 -5.65 10.76
N GLU A 227 -10.21 -4.94 11.18
CA GLU A 227 -11.55 -5.53 11.31
C GLU A 227 -12.06 -6.07 9.96
N VAL A 228 -11.68 -5.41 8.85
CA VAL A 228 -11.95 -5.87 7.48
C VAL A 228 -11.33 -7.24 7.22
N TYR A 229 -10.09 -7.48 7.64
CA TYR A 229 -9.45 -8.80 7.50
C TYR A 229 -10.17 -9.88 8.30
N LYS A 230 -10.53 -9.60 9.56
CA LYS A 230 -11.28 -10.56 10.41
C LYS A 230 -12.64 -10.89 9.79
N LEU A 231 -13.36 -9.87 9.32
CA LEU A 231 -14.65 -10.03 8.67
C LEU A 231 -14.52 -10.87 7.39
N HIS A 232 -13.58 -10.54 6.51
CA HIS A 232 -13.31 -11.31 5.28
C HIS A 232 -13.01 -12.78 5.58
N LYS A 233 -12.17 -13.06 6.57
CA LYS A 233 -11.74 -14.41 6.95
C LYS A 233 -12.91 -15.27 7.45
N TRP A 234 -13.72 -14.72 8.35
CA TRP A 234 -14.89 -15.43 8.87
C TRP A 234 -16.01 -15.56 7.85
N LEU A 235 -16.29 -14.50 7.08
CA LEU A 235 -17.31 -14.52 6.04
C LEU A 235 -16.94 -15.48 4.90
N GLY A 236 -15.66 -15.56 4.52
CA GLY A 236 -15.17 -16.53 3.56
C GLY A 236 -15.34 -17.98 4.04
N THR A 237 -15.03 -18.24 5.31
CA THR A 237 -15.25 -19.57 5.93
C THR A 237 -16.74 -19.93 5.98
N ALA A 238 -17.60 -18.98 6.39
CA ALA A 238 -19.05 -19.15 6.41
C ALA A 238 -19.62 -19.41 5.00
N THR A 239 -19.10 -18.73 3.97
CA THR A 239 -19.51 -18.93 2.57
C THR A 239 -19.15 -20.33 2.08
N ALA A 240 -17.98 -20.86 2.44
CA ALA A 240 -17.60 -22.24 2.12
C ALA A 240 -18.53 -23.27 2.77
N LEU A 241 -18.88 -23.07 4.06
CA LEU A 241 -19.84 -23.92 4.76
C LEU A 241 -21.24 -23.81 4.15
N TRP A 242 -21.68 -22.62 3.77
CA TRP A 242 -22.96 -22.40 3.10
C TRP A 242 -23.02 -23.14 1.75
N ALA A 243 -21.95 -23.12 0.96
CA ALA A 243 -21.87 -23.86 -0.28
C ALA A 243 -21.99 -25.38 -0.07
N LEU A 244 -21.39 -25.92 0.99
CA LEU A 244 -21.55 -27.34 1.37
C LEU A 244 -23.00 -27.67 1.77
N VAL A 245 -23.66 -26.78 2.52
CA VAL A 245 -25.10 -26.95 2.84
C VAL A 245 -25.95 -26.95 1.57
N CYS A 246 -25.65 -26.06 0.61
CA CYS A 246 -26.34 -26.02 -0.68
C CYS A 246 -26.12 -27.32 -1.47
N VAL A 247 -24.90 -27.87 -1.49
CA VAL A 247 -24.61 -29.18 -2.11
C VAL A 247 -25.41 -30.29 -1.43
N GLY A 248 -25.41 -30.33 -0.09
CA GLY A 248 -26.18 -31.32 0.67
C GLY A 248 -27.67 -31.25 0.37
N ALA A 249 -28.25 -30.04 0.34
CA ALA A 249 -29.63 -29.83 -0.06
C ALA A 249 -29.89 -30.32 -1.50
N ALA A 250 -29.02 -29.97 -2.45
CA ALA A 250 -29.16 -30.34 -3.86
C ALA A 250 -29.08 -31.86 -4.10
N ILE A 251 -28.26 -32.59 -3.32
CA ILE A 251 -28.11 -34.05 -3.43
C ILE A 251 -29.22 -34.78 -2.70
N LEU A 252 -29.53 -34.39 -1.45
CA LEU A 252 -30.45 -35.14 -0.58
C LEU A 252 -31.92 -34.98 -0.98
N SER A 253 -32.30 -33.85 -1.58
CA SER A 253 -33.70 -33.57 -1.90
C SER A 253 -34.08 -33.85 -3.35
N GLU A 254 -33.19 -34.49 -4.13
CA GLU A 254 -33.37 -34.81 -5.55
C GLU A 254 -34.06 -33.68 -6.32
N CYS A 255 -33.67 -32.41 -6.06
CA CYS A 255 -34.51 -31.24 -6.34
C CYS A 255 -35.04 -31.23 -7.79
N ARG A 256 -36.26 -31.73 -7.98
CA ARG A 256 -36.88 -31.80 -9.28
C ARG A 256 -37.50 -30.45 -9.61
N GLU A 257 -37.59 -30.12 -10.89
CA GLU A 257 -38.22 -28.88 -11.29
C GLU A 257 -39.68 -28.83 -10.81
N GLY A 258 -40.06 -27.71 -10.18
CA GLY A 258 -41.41 -27.48 -9.67
C GLY A 258 -41.65 -27.84 -8.20
N THR A 259 -40.66 -28.42 -7.49
CA THR A 259 -40.81 -28.72 -6.06
C THR A 259 -40.40 -27.53 -5.17
N PRO A 260 -40.95 -27.41 -3.93
CA PRO A 260 -40.54 -26.34 -3.00
C PRO A 260 -39.06 -26.44 -2.61
N GLU A 261 -38.46 -27.62 -2.63
CA GLU A 261 -37.03 -27.83 -2.37
C GLU A 261 -36.17 -27.15 -3.44
N ARG A 262 -36.57 -27.20 -4.71
CA ARG A 262 -35.87 -26.48 -5.79
C ARG A 262 -35.98 -24.97 -5.61
N ALA A 263 -37.13 -24.46 -5.19
CA ALA A 263 -37.31 -23.05 -4.89
C ALA A 263 -36.41 -22.59 -3.74
N ARG A 264 -36.28 -23.41 -2.68
CA ARG A 264 -35.34 -23.16 -1.56
C ARG A 264 -33.89 -23.18 -2.03
N LEU A 265 -33.51 -24.15 -2.88
CA LEU A 265 -32.17 -24.22 -3.45
C LEU A 265 -31.82 -22.96 -4.26
N ARG A 266 -32.76 -22.42 -5.05
CA ARG A 266 -32.58 -21.17 -5.80
C ARG A 266 -32.33 -19.99 -4.87
N GLY A 267 -33.12 -19.86 -3.82
CA GLY A 267 -32.90 -18.86 -2.77
C GLY A 267 -31.52 -19.02 -2.14
N ALA A 268 -31.11 -20.26 -1.85
CA ALA A 268 -29.81 -20.55 -1.26
C ALA A 268 -28.63 -20.23 -2.20
N LEU A 269 -28.75 -20.51 -3.50
CA LEU A 269 -27.78 -20.15 -4.53
C LEU A 269 -27.66 -18.63 -4.68
N PHE A 270 -28.77 -17.91 -4.65
CA PHE A 270 -28.77 -16.44 -4.67
C PHE A 270 -28.05 -15.87 -3.44
N VAL A 271 -28.35 -16.38 -2.24
CA VAL A 271 -27.62 -16.01 -1.02
C VAL A 271 -26.12 -16.32 -1.16
N GLY A 272 -25.76 -17.49 -1.70
CA GLY A 272 -24.37 -17.86 -1.94
C GLY A 272 -23.63 -16.90 -2.89
N ALA A 273 -24.30 -16.47 -3.97
CA ALA A 273 -23.77 -15.48 -4.91
C ALA A 273 -23.55 -14.10 -4.27
N VAL A 274 -24.48 -13.66 -3.42
CA VAL A 274 -24.32 -12.41 -2.66
C VAL A 274 -23.16 -12.52 -1.66
N LEU A 275 -23.10 -13.61 -0.89
CA LEU A 275 -22.02 -13.85 0.07
C LEU A 275 -20.65 -13.84 -0.60
N VAL A 276 -20.48 -14.58 -1.71
CA VAL A 276 -19.19 -14.66 -2.39
C VAL A 276 -18.79 -13.30 -3.02
N SER A 277 -19.76 -12.51 -3.47
CA SER A 277 -19.52 -11.15 -3.97
C SER A 277 -19.04 -10.21 -2.86
N ILE A 278 -19.66 -10.25 -1.68
CA ILE A 278 -19.23 -9.46 -0.52
C ILE A 278 -17.83 -9.90 -0.06
N VAL A 279 -17.55 -11.20 0.01
CA VAL A 279 -16.22 -11.71 0.37
C VAL A 279 -15.17 -11.24 -0.64
N GLY A 280 -15.50 -11.27 -1.94
CA GLY A 280 -14.64 -10.76 -3.01
C GLY A 280 -14.33 -9.27 -2.86
N PHE A 281 -15.35 -8.44 -2.60
CA PHE A 281 -15.19 -7.01 -2.30
C PHE A 281 -14.26 -6.79 -1.11
N LEU A 282 -14.49 -7.49 0.01
CA LEU A 282 -13.65 -7.37 1.20
C LEU A 282 -12.20 -7.82 0.93
N GLY A 283 -12.00 -8.80 0.05
CA GLY A 283 -10.68 -9.22 -0.40
C GLY A 283 -9.91 -8.11 -1.10
N GLY A 284 -10.58 -7.35 -1.98
CA GLY A 284 -10.04 -6.12 -2.58
C GLY A 284 -9.76 -5.06 -1.52
N ALA A 285 -10.69 -4.86 -0.59
CA ALA A 285 -10.55 -3.85 0.46
C ALA A 285 -9.39 -4.09 1.44
N ILE A 286 -8.98 -5.35 1.66
CA ILE A 286 -7.77 -5.65 2.44
C ILE A 286 -6.50 -5.08 1.77
N THR A 287 -6.49 -5.05 0.43
CA THR A 287 -5.31 -4.62 -0.35
C THR A 287 -5.35 -3.13 -0.64
N PHE A 288 -6.52 -2.59 -0.99
CA PHE A 288 -6.68 -1.24 -1.52
C PHE A 288 -7.47 -0.29 -0.61
N GLY A 289 -7.98 -0.77 0.55
CA GLY A 289 -8.85 -0.01 1.44
C GLY A 289 -10.33 -0.09 1.08
N LEU A 290 -11.23 0.35 1.96
CA LEU A 290 -12.69 0.26 1.73
C LEU A 290 -13.16 1.12 0.55
N ASP A 291 -12.48 2.23 0.29
CA ASP A 291 -12.82 3.23 -0.72
C ASP A 291 -12.21 2.94 -2.10
N HIS A 292 -11.76 1.70 -2.36
CA HIS A 292 -11.02 1.33 -3.57
C HIS A 292 -11.78 1.42 -4.89
N TYR A 293 -13.08 1.74 -4.88
CA TYR A 293 -13.88 2.03 -6.07
C TYR A 293 -14.24 3.51 -6.23
N ASN A 294 -13.83 4.37 -5.30
CA ASN A 294 -13.99 5.81 -5.46
C ASN A 294 -13.00 6.27 -6.53
N TRP A 295 -13.54 6.90 -7.57
CA TRP A 295 -12.81 7.47 -8.70
C TRP A 295 -12.43 8.93 -8.42
#